data_AF-A0A820LZY1-F1
#
_entry.id   AF-A0A820LZY1-F1
#
_cell.length_a   1.000
_cell.length_b   1.000
_cell.length_c   1.000
_cell.angle_alpha   90.00
_cell.angle_beta   90.00
_cell.angle_gamma   90.00
#
_symmetry.space_group_name_H-M   'P 1'
#
loop_
_entity.id
_entity.type
_entity.pdbx_description
1 polymer ?
#
loop_
_entity_poly.entity_id
_entity_poly.type
_entity_poly.pdbx_seq_one_letter_code
_entity_poly.pdbx_strand_id
1 'polypeptide(L)'
;SKCERRFRASCDCCNKNLCLQHLNEHNALVISQLSPLTDKINMLRHQLQSFNVHEVTGIGRGKLEQWRKDCHEKIDQIFEKKCQELDCLFTEEMNQQNKKLLQIKSKIDKLIREQEATKQDIDLLTSEIHQLDEEITKLNITNVQINTYPLVIEDSFIQINKIDEYKIDLSNVAHVHRTLKIRDGSYTTLADNNQFLLVHQKPNLCLIDRD
;
A
#
# COMPACT_ATOMS: atom_id res chain seq x y z
N SER A 1 -28.39 -40.95 -34.21
CA SER A 1 -28.65 -42.25 -34.87
C SER A 1 -30.02 -42.73 -34.44
N LYS A 2 -30.94 -43.02 -35.39
CA LYS A 2 -32.30 -43.50 -35.07
C LYS A 2 -32.20 -44.87 -34.41
N CYS A 3 -32.43 -44.93 -33.09
CA CYS A 3 -32.55 -46.19 -32.38
C CYS A 3 -33.93 -46.78 -32.66
N GLU A 4 -33.99 -48.01 -33.17
CA GLU A 4 -35.25 -48.72 -33.46
C GLU A 4 -35.94 -49.26 -32.19
N ARG A 5 -35.28 -49.18 -31.03
CA ARG A 5 -35.85 -49.64 -29.75
C ARG A 5 -36.85 -48.62 -29.22
N ARG A 6 -38.00 -49.09 -28.70
CA ARG A 6 -39.03 -48.24 -28.07
C ARG A 6 -38.40 -47.33 -27.01
N PHE A 7 -38.69 -46.04 -27.09
CA PHE A 7 -38.30 -45.05 -26.09
C PHE A 7 -38.90 -45.42 -24.74
N ARG A 8 -38.09 -45.31 -23.67
CA ARG A 8 -38.51 -45.65 -22.31
C ARG A 8 -38.36 -44.50 -21.31
N ALA A 9 -37.61 -43.46 -21.67
CA ALA A 9 -37.43 -42.27 -20.85
C ALA A 9 -37.17 -41.04 -21.73
N SER A 10 -37.63 -39.87 -21.28
CA SER A 10 -37.25 -38.56 -21.83
C SER A 10 -36.23 -37.91 -20.90
N CYS A 11 -35.17 -37.33 -21.46
CA CYS A 11 -34.25 -36.50 -20.69
C CYS A 11 -34.70 -35.04 -20.76
N ASP A 12 -35.14 -34.47 -19.65
CA ASP A 12 -35.64 -33.10 -19.59
C ASP A 12 -34.53 -32.05 -19.82
N CYS A 13 -33.29 -32.36 -19.46
CA CYS A 13 -32.14 -31.48 -19.71
C CYS A 13 -31.85 -31.27 -21.21
N CYS A 14 -32.14 -32.27 -22.04
CA CYS A 14 -31.82 -32.26 -23.47
C CYS A 14 -33.05 -32.39 -24.37
N ASN A 15 -34.25 -32.51 -23.78
CA ASN A 15 -35.53 -32.78 -24.43
C ASN A 15 -35.49 -33.91 -25.48
N LYS A 16 -34.78 -35.00 -25.15
CA LYS A 16 -34.57 -36.16 -26.04
C LYS A 16 -35.23 -37.41 -25.45
N ASN A 17 -35.96 -38.12 -26.30
CA ASN A 17 -36.48 -39.45 -25.98
C ASN A 17 -35.39 -40.49 -26.20
N LEU A 18 -35.06 -41.26 -25.17
CA LEU A 18 -33.98 -42.24 -25.16
C LEU A 18 -34.51 -43.63 -24.79
N CYS A 19 -33.88 -44.66 -25.34
CA CYS A 19 -34.04 -46.02 -24.83
C CYS A 19 -33.10 -46.21 -23.63
N LEU A 20 -33.31 -47.26 -22.82
CA LEU A 20 -32.57 -47.46 -21.56
C LEU A 20 -31.04 -47.52 -21.76
N GLN A 21 -30.57 -48.10 -22.86
CA GLN A 21 -29.15 -48.15 -23.19
C GLN A 21 -28.59 -46.74 -23.48
N HIS A 22 -29.26 -45.97 -24.34
CA HIS A 22 -28.81 -44.62 -24.67
C HIS A 22 -28.97 -43.64 -23.50
N LEU A 23 -29.86 -43.92 -22.54
CA LEU A 23 -29.94 -43.17 -21.28
C LEU A 23 -28.69 -43.38 -20.41
N ASN A 24 -28.21 -44.62 -20.30
CA ASN A 24 -26.99 -44.94 -19.57
C ASN A 24 -25.75 -44.36 -20.25
N GLU A 25 -25.65 -44.47 -21.58
CA GLU A 25 -24.57 -43.86 -22.36
C GLU A 25 -24.62 -42.33 -22.26
N HIS A 26 -25.81 -41.73 -22.31
CA HIS A 26 -26.01 -40.30 -22.09
C HIS A 26 -25.56 -39.87 -20.68
N ASN A 27 -25.93 -40.62 -19.65
CA ASN A 27 -25.52 -40.33 -18.27
C ASN A 27 -24.00 -40.45 -18.11
N ALA A 28 -23.38 -41.49 -18.69
CA ALA A 28 -21.93 -41.67 -18.69
C ALA A 28 -21.22 -40.49 -19.40
N LEU A 29 -21.76 -40.04 -20.54
CA LEU A 29 -21.25 -38.87 -21.27
C LEU A 29 -21.38 -37.59 -20.44
N VAL A 30 -22.50 -37.39 -19.73
CA VAL A 30 -22.68 -36.22 -18.85
C VAL A 30 -21.70 -36.26 -17.68
N ILE A 31 -21.55 -37.40 -17.02
CA ILE A 31 -20.59 -37.58 -15.92
C ILE A 31 -19.15 -37.37 -16.40
N SER A 32 -18.80 -37.81 -17.61
CA SER A 32 -17.46 -37.62 -18.16
C SER A 32 -17.10 -36.14 -18.37
N GLN A 33 -18.09 -35.23 -18.46
CA GLN A 33 -17.84 -33.78 -18.57
C GLN A 33 -17.39 -33.15 -17.25
N LEU A 34 -17.54 -33.84 -16.11
CA LEU A 34 -17.08 -33.34 -14.81
C LEU A 34 -15.55 -33.38 -14.67
N SER A 35 -14.87 -34.32 -15.35
CA SER A 35 -13.42 -34.45 -15.28
C SER A 35 -12.71 -33.20 -15.86
N PRO A 36 -13.03 -32.73 -17.10
CA PRO A 36 -12.45 -31.49 -17.62
C PRO A 36 -12.71 -30.24 -16.76
N LEU A 37 -13.86 -30.18 -16.08
CA LEU A 37 -14.17 -29.06 -15.17
C LEU A 37 -13.29 -29.10 -13.91
N THR A 38 -13.04 -30.30 -13.39
CA THR A 38 -12.13 -30.52 -12.26
C THR A 38 -10.71 -30.11 -12.63
N ASP A 39 -10.25 -30.50 -13.82
CA ASP A 39 -8.94 -30.11 -14.35
C ASP A 39 -8.82 -28.59 -14.51
N LYS A 40 -9.89 -27.92 -14.98
CA LYS A 40 -9.94 -26.46 -15.10
C LYS A 40 -9.86 -25.77 -13.73
N ILE A 41 -10.56 -26.27 -12.71
CA ILE A 41 -10.47 -25.75 -11.34
C ILE A 41 -9.06 -25.93 -10.78
N ASN A 42 -8.45 -27.10 -10.98
CA ASN A 42 -7.10 -27.38 -10.53
C ASN A 42 -6.09 -26.45 -11.22
N MET A 43 -6.23 -26.20 -12.52
CA MET A 43 -5.40 -25.25 -13.27
C MET A 43 -5.53 -23.82 -12.73
N LEU A 44 -6.76 -23.34 -12.51
CA LEU A 44 -6.99 -22.00 -11.93
C LEU A 44 -6.39 -21.88 -10.52
N ARG A 45 -6.49 -22.94 -9.70
CA ARG A 45 -5.86 -23.01 -8.38
C ARG A 45 -4.33 -22.94 -8.49
N HIS A 46 -3.72 -23.67 -9.42
CA HIS A 46 -2.29 -23.61 -9.65
C HIS A 46 -1.83 -22.23 -10.11
N GLN A 47 -2.60 -21.58 -10.98
CA GLN A 47 -2.34 -20.18 -11.38
C GLN A 47 -2.38 -19.24 -10.17
N LEU A 48 -3.41 -19.35 -9.32
CA LEU A 48 -3.49 -18.55 -8.10
C LEU A 48 -2.32 -18.81 -7.14
N GLN A 49 -1.89 -20.06 -7.01
CA GLN A 49 -0.74 -20.44 -6.18
C GLN A 49 0.60 -19.95 -6.76
N SER A 50 0.69 -19.79 -8.08
CA SER A 50 1.89 -19.27 -8.76
C SER A 50 2.03 -17.75 -8.66
N PHE A 51 1.02 -17.02 -8.16
CA PHE A 51 1.14 -15.58 -7.96
C PHE A 51 2.16 -15.26 -6.86
N ASN A 52 3.26 -14.63 -7.27
CA ASN A 52 4.27 -14.15 -6.35
C ASN A 52 3.82 -12.81 -5.73
N VAL A 53 3.21 -12.85 -4.55
CA VAL A 53 2.79 -11.66 -3.79
C VAL A 53 3.97 -10.71 -3.54
N HIS A 54 5.19 -11.23 -3.43
CA HIS A 54 6.39 -10.42 -3.22
C HIS A 54 6.75 -9.57 -4.44
N GLU A 55 6.59 -10.11 -5.65
CA GLU A 55 6.77 -9.36 -6.90
C GLU A 55 5.69 -8.29 -7.06
N VAL A 56 4.43 -8.66 -6.80
CA VAL A 56 3.28 -7.74 -6.92
C VAL A 56 3.40 -6.57 -5.93
N THR A 57 3.87 -6.83 -4.70
CA THR A 57 4.10 -5.78 -3.70
C THR A 57 5.45 -5.06 -3.87
N GLY A 58 6.32 -5.53 -4.76
CA GLY A 58 7.66 -4.98 -4.98
C GLY A 58 7.64 -3.51 -5.41
N ILE A 59 6.72 -3.13 -6.30
CA ILE A 59 6.55 -1.74 -6.75
C ILE A 59 6.16 -0.84 -5.58
N GLY A 60 5.23 -1.30 -4.72
CA GLY A 60 4.80 -0.56 -3.53
C GLY A 60 5.95 -0.38 -2.53
N ARG A 61 6.70 -1.45 -2.26
CA ARG A 61 7.90 -1.40 -1.41
C ARG A 61 8.96 -0.44 -1.96
N GLY A 62 9.16 -0.43 -3.28
CA GLY A 62 10.08 0.51 -3.94
C GLY A 62 9.70 1.97 -3.74
N LYS A 63 8.40 2.30 -3.79
CA LYS A 63 7.91 3.66 -3.50
C LYS A 63 8.14 4.06 -2.04
N LEU A 64 7.91 3.15 -1.09
CA LEU A 64 8.18 3.40 0.33
C LEU A 64 9.68 3.60 0.59
N GLU A 65 10.52 2.81 -0.06
CA GLU A 65 11.97 2.93 0.02
C GLU A 65 12.47 4.27 -0.53
N GLN A 66 11.90 4.72 -1.66
CA GLN A 66 12.23 6.03 -2.21
C GLN A 66 11.80 7.16 -1.27
N TRP A 67 10.56 7.12 -0.76
CA TRP A 67 10.07 8.10 0.22
C TRP A 67 10.98 8.19 1.44
N ARG A 68 11.43 7.03 1.97
CA ARG A 68 12.38 6.98 3.09
C ARG A 68 13.68 7.73 2.76
N LYS A 69 14.27 7.47 1.59
CA LYS A 69 15.51 8.15 1.15
C LYS A 69 15.32 9.65 1.02
N ASP A 70 14.23 10.07 0.39
CA ASP A 70 13.91 11.48 0.17
C ASP A 70 13.75 12.22 1.51
N CYS A 71 13.11 11.60 2.51
CA CYS A 71 12.99 12.16 3.85
C CYS A 71 14.35 12.35 4.54
N HIS A 72 15.22 11.34 4.48
CA HIS A 72 16.57 11.45 5.06
C HIS A 72 17.38 12.56 4.40
N GLU A 73 17.36 12.64 3.07
CA GLU A 73 18.06 13.68 2.32
C GLU A 73 17.56 15.08 2.72
N LYS A 74 16.25 15.25 2.94
CA LYS A 74 15.68 16.51 3.42
C LYS A 74 16.11 16.88 4.83
N ILE A 75 16.23 15.90 5.73
CA ILE A 75 16.73 16.13 7.08
C ILE A 75 18.18 16.59 7.03
N ASP A 76 19.02 15.92 6.23
CA ASP A 76 20.43 16.25 6.07
C ASP A 76 20.61 17.67 5.48
N GLN A 77 19.83 18.02 4.46
CA GLN A 77 19.83 19.37 3.88
C GLN A 77 19.48 20.46 4.91
N ILE A 78 18.50 20.21 5.79
CA ILE A 78 18.13 21.15 6.85
C ILE A 78 19.27 21.26 7.87
N PHE A 79 19.86 20.14 8.27
CA PHE A 79 20.97 20.12 9.20
C PHE A 79 22.17 20.92 8.66
N GLU A 80 22.62 20.64 7.44
CA GLU A 80 23.73 21.34 6.81
C GLU A 80 23.47 22.85 6.71
N LYS A 81 22.25 23.23 6.31
CA LYS A 81 21.85 24.64 6.26
C LYS A 81 21.94 25.29 7.63
N LYS A 82 21.53 24.61 8.71
CA LYS A 82 21.61 25.16 10.07
C LYS A 82 23.06 25.25 10.58
N CYS A 83 23.93 24.33 10.21
CA CYS A 83 25.36 24.47 10.45
C CYS A 83 25.95 25.69 9.73
N GLN A 84 25.59 25.90 8.47
CA GLN A 84 26.05 27.09 7.73
C GLN A 84 25.52 28.40 8.34
N GLU A 85 24.25 28.44 8.75
CA GLU A 85 23.70 29.60 9.47
C GLU A 85 24.50 29.88 10.76
N LEU A 86 24.87 28.83 11.50
CA LEU A 86 25.68 28.94 12.71
C LEU A 86 27.08 29.49 12.41
N ASP A 87 27.76 28.93 11.40
CA ASP A 87 29.10 29.35 10.99
C ASP A 87 29.10 30.82 10.54
N CYS A 88 28.07 31.24 9.78
CA CYS A 88 27.91 32.63 9.35
C CYS A 88 27.76 33.57 10.54
N LEU A 89 26.94 33.23 11.54
CA LEU A 89 26.75 34.05 12.74
C LEU A 89 28.08 34.24 13.50
N PHE A 90 28.82 33.17 13.73
CA PHE A 90 30.13 33.26 14.39
C PHE A 90 31.15 34.04 13.55
N THR A 91 31.16 33.84 12.24
CA THR A 91 32.08 34.54 11.33
C THR A 91 31.83 36.05 11.34
N GLU A 92 30.56 36.47 11.33
CA GLU A 92 30.21 37.89 11.38
C GLU A 92 30.66 38.54 12.68
N GLU A 93 30.40 37.88 13.81
CA GLU A 93 30.82 38.36 15.13
C GLU A 93 32.35 38.47 15.23
N MET A 94 33.09 37.44 14.80
CA MET A 94 34.56 37.47 14.77
C MET A 94 35.10 38.58 13.87
N ASN A 95 34.46 38.84 12.73
CA ASN A 95 34.83 39.94 11.86
C ASN A 95 34.61 41.31 12.51
N GLN A 96 33.55 41.48 13.32
CA GLN A 96 33.34 42.71 14.07
C GLN A 96 34.44 42.94 15.11
N GLN A 97 34.81 41.90 15.86
CA GLN A 97 35.90 42.01 16.84
C GLN A 97 37.25 42.31 16.18
N ASN A 98 37.53 41.67 15.03
CA ASN A 98 38.76 41.93 14.28
C ASN A 98 38.81 43.37 13.73
N LYS A 99 37.68 43.94 13.30
CA LYS A 99 37.60 45.35 12.90
C LYS A 99 37.94 46.30 14.05
N LYS A 100 37.41 46.04 15.26
CA LYS A 100 37.76 46.83 16.46
C LYS A 100 39.26 46.74 16.78
N LEU A 101 39.84 45.54 16.69
CA LEU A 101 41.26 45.32 16.91
C LEU A 101 42.13 46.13 15.92
N LEU A 102 41.77 46.10 14.63
CA LEU A 102 42.45 46.89 13.61
C LEU A 102 42.32 48.40 13.85
N GLN A 103 41.16 48.89 14.33
CA GLN A 103 40.98 50.29 14.69
C GLN A 103 41.88 50.72 15.85
N ILE A 104 41.92 49.92 16.93
CA ILE A 104 42.81 50.17 18.09
C ILE A 104 44.27 50.20 17.62
N LYS A 105 44.69 49.22 16.82
CA LYS A 105 46.04 49.17 16.25
C LYS A 105 46.37 50.41 15.42
N SER A 106 45.44 50.85 14.57
CA SER A 106 45.62 52.06 13.76
C SER A 106 45.78 53.32 14.61
N LYS A 107 45.03 53.44 15.72
CA LYS A 107 45.19 54.54 16.69
C LYS A 107 46.57 54.50 17.34
N ILE A 108 47.03 53.33 17.79
CA ILE A 108 48.37 53.13 18.38
C ILE A 108 49.45 53.54 17.38
N ASP A 109 49.39 53.03 16.15
CA ASP A 109 50.38 53.32 15.11
C ASP A 109 50.44 54.82 14.79
N LYS A 110 49.29 55.53 14.85
CA LYS A 110 49.23 56.98 14.67
C LYS A 110 49.97 57.72 15.78
N LEU A 111 49.68 57.40 17.04
CA LEU A 111 50.35 58.02 18.20
C LEU A 111 51.86 57.76 18.19
N ILE A 112 52.30 56.56 17.79
CA ILE A 112 53.72 56.22 17.65
C ILE A 112 54.39 57.09 16.57
N ARG A 113 53.74 57.23 15.40
CA ARG A 113 54.28 58.04 14.29
C ARG A 113 54.39 59.51 14.65
N GLU A 114 53.38 60.04 15.33
CA GLU A 114 53.30 61.45 15.72
C GLU A 114 54.20 61.76 16.93
N GLN A 115 54.62 60.75 17.70
CA GLN A 115 55.39 60.87 18.94
C GLN A 115 54.72 61.74 20.02
N GLU A 116 53.40 61.92 19.93
CA GLU A 116 52.60 62.78 20.81
C GLU A 116 51.54 61.96 21.56
N ALA A 117 51.96 60.96 22.33
CA ALA A 117 51.05 60.21 23.20
C ALA A 117 50.92 60.90 24.58
N THR A 118 49.69 61.20 25.00
CA THR A 118 49.42 61.63 26.37
C THR A 118 49.15 60.43 27.27
N LYS A 119 49.28 60.63 28.60
CA LYS A 119 48.89 59.59 29.58
C LYS A 119 47.41 59.21 29.43
N GLN A 120 46.55 60.17 29.10
CA GLN A 120 45.13 59.95 28.88
C GLN A 120 44.86 59.06 27.65
N ASP A 121 45.64 59.22 26.56
CA ASP A 121 45.52 58.34 25.38
C ASP A 121 45.89 56.89 25.72
N ILE A 122 46.94 56.70 26.52
CA ILE A 122 47.38 55.38 26.99
C ILE A 122 46.30 54.73 27.85
N ASP A 123 45.72 55.49 28.79
CA ASP A 123 44.68 54.96 29.70
C ASP A 123 43.39 54.60 28.95
N LEU A 124 43.01 55.41 27.95
CA LEU A 124 41.87 55.12 27.06
C LEU A 124 42.11 53.84 26.24
N LEU A 125 43.26 53.74 25.57
CA LEU A 125 43.61 52.55 24.77
C LEU A 125 43.70 51.28 25.62
N THR A 126 44.27 51.39 26.84
CA THR A 126 44.35 50.26 27.77
C THR A 126 42.95 49.78 28.17
N SER A 127 42.02 50.71 28.39
CA SER A 127 40.63 50.39 28.70
C SER A 127 39.90 49.77 27.51
N GLU A 128 40.08 50.31 26.29
CA GLU A 128 39.52 49.74 25.06
C GLU A 128 40.03 48.31 24.79
N ILE A 129 41.32 48.06 25.02
CA ILE A 129 41.93 46.72 24.88
C ILE A 129 41.37 45.75 25.91
N HIS A 130 41.26 46.16 27.17
CA HIS A 130 40.73 45.30 28.23
C HIS A 130 39.26 44.94 27.97
N GLN A 131 38.45 45.89 27.53
CA GLN A 131 37.05 45.63 27.17
C GLN A 131 36.96 44.64 26.00
N LEU A 132 37.79 44.81 24.96
CA LEU A 132 37.83 43.88 23.83
C LEU A 132 38.26 42.47 24.26
N ASP A 133 39.23 42.35 25.16
CA ASP A 133 39.68 41.08 25.72
C ASP A 133 38.56 40.36 26.49
N GLU A 134 37.78 41.09 27.30
CA GLU A 134 36.59 40.55 27.95
C GLU A 134 35.51 40.09 26.96
N GLU A 135 35.25 40.89 25.91
CA GLU A 135 34.27 40.56 24.87
C GLU A 135 34.68 39.28 24.12
N ILE A 136 35.95 39.15 23.74
CA ILE A 136 36.51 37.95 23.09
C ILE A 136 36.44 36.74 24.02
N THR A 137 36.74 36.92 25.30
CA THR A 137 36.69 35.82 26.28
C THR A 137 35.26 35.32 26.49
N LYS A 138 34.26 36.21 26.47
CA LYS A 138 32.83 35.85 26.58
C LYS A 138 32.31 35.09 25.36
N LEU A 139 32.86 35.36 24.17
CA LEU A 139 32.47 34.66 22.94
C LEU A 139 32.76 33.15 22.96
N ASN A 140 33.76 32.70 23.73
CA ASN A 140 34.14 31.30 23.82
C ASN A 140 33.15 30.42 24.61
N ILE A 141 32.18 30.99 25.33
CA ILE A 141 31.46 30.23 26.38
C ILE A 141 29.94 30.11 26.14
N THR A 142 29.26 31.05 25.45
CA THR A 142 27.78 31.11 25.64
C THR A 142 26.89 31.69 24.53
N ASN A 143 27.40 32.14 23.38
CA ASN A 143 26.59 33.06 22.57
C ASN A 143 25.54 32.46 21.62
N VAL A 144 25.39 31.13 21.56
CA VAL A 144 24.35 30.54 20.70
C VAL A 144 23.48 29.54 21.45
N GLN A 145 22.19 29.87 21.55
CA GLN A 145 21.15 28.95 22.00
C GLN A 145 20.52 28.27 20.78
N ILE A 146 20.64 26.95 20.69
CA ILE A 146 19.98 26.15 19.66
C ILE A 146 18.77 25.47 20.27
N ASN A 147 17.58 25.82 19.79
CA ASN A 147 16.33 25.17 20.18
C ASN A 147 15.97 24.11 19.13
N THR A 148 15.91 22.84 19.55
CA THR A 148 15.48 21.72 18.70
C THR A 148 14.14 21.18 19.16
N TYR A 149 13.35 20.72 18.20
CA TYR A 149 12.04 20.10 18.44
C TYR A 149 12.00 18.73 17.76
N PRO A 150 11.31 17.75 18.35
CA PRO A 150 11.22 16.42 17.76
C PRO A 150 10.46 16.46 16.43
N LEU A 151 10.96 15.73 15.44
CA LEU A 151 10.23 15.49 14.20
C LEU A 151 9.15 14.43 14.46
N VAL A 152 7.88 14.82 14.33
CA VAL A 152 6.74 13.91 14.45
C VAL A 152 6.26 13.55 13.06
N ILE A 153 6.40 12.27 12.69
CA ILE A 153 5.85 11.73 11.45
C ILE A 153 4.56 11.01 11.81
N GLU A 154 3.44 11.48 11.25
CA GLU A 154 2.14 10.84 11.43
C GLU A 154 1.93 9.65 10.49
N ASP A 155 1.19 8.63 10.94
CA ASP A 155 0.85 7.49 10.09
C ASP A 155 -0.01 7.90 8.88
N SER A 156 -0.67 9.06 8.95
CA SER A 156 -1.49 9.65 7.89
C SER A 156 -0.70 10.05 6.63
N PHE A 157 0.63 10.20 6.73
CA PHE A 157 1.50 10.60 5.61
C PHE A 157 1.62 9.52 4.52
N ILE A 158 1.37 8.25 4.85
CA ILE A 158 1.45 7.13 3.89
C ILE A 158 0.09 6.42 3.84
N GLN A 159 -0.55 6.45 2.68
CA GLN A 159 -1.80 5.74 2.44
C GLN A 159 -1.58 4.55 1.53
N ILE A 160 -1.91 3.35 2.02
CA ILE A 160 -1.91 2.12 1.23
C ILE A 160 -3.36 1.83 0.85
N ASN A 161 -3.73 2.22 -0.37
CA ASN A 161 -5.06 2.01 -0.90
C ASN A 161 -5.08 0.81 -1.85
N LYS A 162 -6.12 -0.03 -1.74
CA LYS A 162 -6.39 -1.05 -2.75
C LYS A 162 -7.01 -0.38 -3.97
N ILE A 163 -6.40 -0.56 -5.13
CA ILE A 163 -7.00 -0.15 -6.40
C ILE A 163 -8.11 -1.16 -6.72
N ASP A 164 -9.37 -0.73 -6.64
CA ASP A 164 -10.55 -1.58 -6.76
C ASP A 164 -10.88 -1.99 -8.22
N GLU A 165 -10.03 -1.63 -9.19
CA GLU A 165 -10.24 -1.87 -10.63
C GLU A 165 -10.40 -3.37 -11.00
N TYR A 166 -10.05 -4.30 -10.11
CA TYR A 166 -10.15 -5.74 -10.33
C TYR A 166 -10.83 -6.48 -9.17
N LYS A 167 -11.88 -5.90 -8.57
CA LYS A 167 -12.78 -6.71 -7.72
C LYS A 167 -13.37 -7.83 -8.57
N ILE A 168 -12.89 -9.06 -8.36
CA ILE A 168 -13.49 -10.26 -8.94
C ILE A 168 -14.88 -10.39 -8.32
N ASP A 169 -15.88 -9.94 -9.06
CA ASP A 169 -17.28 -10.06 -8.65
C ASP A 169 -17.76 -11.49 -8.86
N LEU A 170 -17.71 -12.27 -7.78
CA LEU A 170 -18.20 -13.65 -7.75
C LEU A 170 -19.72 -13.73 -7.53
N SER A 171 -20.41 -12.59 -7.37
CA SER A 171 -21.87 -12.59 -7.16
C SER A 171 -22.65 -13.08 -8.39
N ASN A 172 -22.01 -13.11 -9.57
CA ASN A 172 -22.56 -13.66 -10.81
C ASN A 172 -22.35 -15.18 -10.99
N VAL A 173 -21.70 -15.87 -10.04
CA VAL A 173 -21.63 -17.33 -10.06
C VAL A 173 -23.01 -17.87 -9.66
N ALA A 174 -23.85 -18.15 -10.67
CA ALA A 174 -25.20 -18.66 -10.48
C ALA A 174 -25.23 -19.86 -9.53
N HIS A 175 -26.30 -19.95 -8.71
CA HIS A 175 -26.51 -21.09 -7.82
C HIS A 175 -26.40 -22.41 -8.59
N VAL A 176 -25.66 -23.36 -8.03
CA VAL A 176 -25.37 -24.67 -8.65
C VAL A 176 -26.63 -25.54 -8.84
N HIS A 177 -27.75 -25.15 -8.21
CA HIS A 177 -29.03 -25.83 -8.35
C HIS A 177 -29.97 -25.07 -9.30
N ARG A 178 -30.72 -25.82 -10.10
CA ARG A 178 -31.78 -25.32 -10.97
C ARG A 178 -33.12 -25.88 -10.49
N THR A 179 -34.00 -25.04 -9.97
CA THR A 179 -35.38 -25.43 -9.64
C THR A 179 -36.19 -25.57 -10.93
N LEU A 180 -36.65 -26.79 -11.24
CA LEU A 180 -37.51 -27.04 -12.39
C LEU A 180 -38.98 -26.77 -12.00
N LYS A 181 -39.57 -25.71 -12.55
CA LYS A 181 -41.02 -25.47 -12.43
C LYS A 181 -41.77 -26.30 -13.46
N ILE A 182 -42.30 -27.45 -13.04
CA ILE A 182 -43.19 -28.28 -13.87
C ILE A 182 -44.59 -27.66 -13.83
N ARG A 183 -45.27 -27.53 -14.98
CA ARG A 183 -46.61 -26.91 -15.07
C ARG A 183 -47.66 -27.75 -14.35
N ASP A 184 -48.54 -27.08 -13.60
CA ASP A 184 -49.71 -27.65 -12.91
C ASP A 184 -50.52 -28.54 -13.86
N GLY A 185 -50.44 -29.85 -13.64
CA GLY A 185 -51.36 -30.85 -14.15
C GLY A 185 -51.98 -31.59 -12.98
N SER A 186 -53.15 -32.22 -13.15
CA SER A 186 -53.75 -33.03 -12.08
C SER A 186 -52.82 -34.19 -11.71
N TYR A 187 -52.09 -34.04 -10.62
CA TYR A 187 -51.18 -35.04 -10.09
C TYR A 187 -51.99 -36.05 -9.29
N THR A 188 -52.10 -37.29 -9.76
CA THR A 188 -52.57 -38.37 -8.89
C THR A 188 -51.34 -38.98 -8.24
N THR A 189 -51.15 -38.69 -6.95
CA THR A 189 -50.13 -39.34 -6.13
C THR A 189 -50.43 -40.83 -6.07
N LEU A 190 -49.51 -41.65 -6.57
CA LEU A 190 -49.63 -43.11 -6.53
C LEU A 190 -48.96 -43.70 -5.29
N ALA A 191 -47.81 -43.15 -4.91
CA ALA A 191 -47.07 -43.55 -3.72
C ALA A 191 -46.22 -42.37 -3.24
N ASP A 192 -46.01 -42.32 -1.93
CA ASP A 192 -45.27 -41.28 -1.24
C ASP A 192 -44.32 -41.97 -0.26
N ASN A 193 -43.04 -41.59 -0.29
CA ASN A 193 -42.19 -41.71 0.89
C ASN A 193 -41.68 -40.30 1.22
N ASN A 194 -41.32 -40.06 2.48
CA ASN A 194 -40.99 -38.73 3.01
C ASN A 194 -39.88 -37.97 2.25
N GLN A 195 -39.22 -38.58 1.26
CA GLN A 195 -38.20 -37.99 0.39
C GLN A 195 -38.66 -37.87 -1.08
N PHE A 196 -39.51 -38.79 -1.56
CA PHE A 196 -39.87 -38.86 -2.98
C PHE A 196 -41.36 -39.10 -3.18
N LEU A 197 -41.94 -38.35 -4.12
CA LEU A 197 -43.32 -38.48 -4.54
C LEU A 197 -43.41 -39.16 -5.90
N LEU A 198 -44.09 -40.31 -5.97
CA LEU A 198 -44.38 -40.99 -7.22
C LEU A 198 -45.75 -40.53 -7.74
N VAL A 199 -45.74 -39.87 -8.91
CA VAL A 199 -46.91 -39.26 -9.52
C VAL A 199 -47.15 -39.84 -10.90
N HIS A 200 -48.42 -40.17 -11.20
CA HIS A 200 -48.81 -40.54 -12.56
C HIS A 200 -49.28 -39.30 -13.33
N GLN A 201 -48.62 -39.03 -14.45
CA GLN A 201 -49.01 -37.99 -15.41
C GLN A 201 -49.07 -38.63 -16.79
N LYS A 202 -50.26 -39.05 -17.20
CA LYS A 202 -50.46 -39.79 -18.46
C LYS A 202 -49.74 -39.09 -19.64
N PRO A 203 -48.88 -39.79 -20.41
CA PRO A 203 -48.62 -41.24 -20.40
C PRO A 203 -47.47 -41.72 -19.49
N ASN A 204 -46.88 -40.84 -18.68
CA ASN A 204 -45.65 -41.07 -17.94
C ASN A 204 -45.88 -41.32 -16.44
N LEU A 205 -44.89 -41.99 -15.84
CA LEU A 205 -44.76 -42.17 -14.40
C LEU A 205 -43.55 -41.34 -13.95
N CYS A 206 -43.75 -40.37 -13.05
CA CYS A 206 -42.72 -39.42 -12.63
C CYS A 206 -42.40 -39.63 -11.14
N LEU A 207 -41.11 -39.63 -10.80
CA LEU A 207 -40.63 -39.61 -9.41
C LEU A 207 -40.09 -38.21 -9.12
N ILE A 208 -40.69 -37.51 -8.16
CA ILE A 208 -40.39 -36.13 -7.80
C ILE A 208 -39.66 -36.15 -6.46
N ASP A 209 -38.50 -35.52 -6.39
CA ASP A 209 -37.79 -35.27 -5.13
C ASP A 209 -38.47 -34.12 -4.36
N ARG A 210 -38.70 -34.30 -3.06
CA ARG A 210 -39.44 -33.35 -2.22
C ARG A 210 -38.56 -32.35 -1.45
N ASP A 211 -37.24 -32.41 -1.64
CA ASP A 211 -36.28 -31.45 -1.08
C ASP A 211 -36.46 -30.01 -1.62
#